data_AF-A0A2D6F4S5-F1
#
_entry.id   AF-A0A2D6F4S5-F1
#
_cell.length_a   1.000
_cell.length_b   1.000
_cell.length_c   1.000
_cell.angle_alpha   90.00
_cell.angle_beta   90.00
_cell.angle_gamma   90.00
#
_symmetry.space_group_name_H-M   'P 1'
#
loop_
_entity.id
_entity.type
_entity.pdbx_description
1 polymer ?
#
loop_
_entity_poly.entity_id
_entity_poly.type
_entity_poly.pdbx_seq_one_letter_code
_entity_poly.pdbx_strand_id
1 'polypeptide(L)'
;MPQQDSSPDQASPKDTFSDEELGTFQTLVNIVARLRAPGGCPWDREQTHESLKRHLLEESYEVIEAIDQGNPAILSEELGDLMVQVAFHADIAGEAGEFQLEDVLRQINGKLVRRHPHVFADEHAEDAREVEQNWEQIKAQERKEKGESKSPVEGIPVDMPALAYAQLMQDRVGKAGFEWDDISGVLDKIVEEVTELKATTTPEEKVHELGDLLFTMVNLTRWSGAHAEDVLRQANQRFGKRYLSMEKLASEQGLDFEALPLDRKEELWQEAKRLVG
;
A
#
# COMPACT_ATOMS: atom_id res chain seq x y z
N MET A 1 -29.67 -67.06 2.66
CA MET A 1 -30.18 -65.68 2.84
C MET A 1 -29.18 -64.94 3.72
N PRO A 2 -28.50 -63.90 3.21
CA PRO A 2 -27.54 -63.13 3.97
C PRO A 2 -28.25 -62.01 4.74
N GLN A 3 -27.83 -61.75 5.98
CA GLN A 3 -28.05 -60.46 6.64
C GLN A 3 -26.77 -59.65 6.43
N GLN A 4 -26.84 -58.66 5.55
CA GLN A 4 -25.87 -57.59 5.46
C GLN A 4 -26.19 -56.60 6.57
N ASP A 5 -25.29 -56.51 7.54
CA ASP A 5 -25.21 -55.37 8.44
C ASP A 5 -24.34 -54.33 7.74
N SER A 6 -24.98 -53.27 7.24
CA SER A 6 -24.31 -52.09 6.70
C SER A 6 -24.89 -50.88 7.40
N SER A 7 -24.25 -50.48 8.49
CA SER A 7 -24.42 -49.16 9.08
C SER A 7 -24.09 -48.09 8.03
N PRO A 8 -24.97 -47.11 7.77
CA PRO A 8 -24.61 -45.99 6.92
C PRO A 8 -23.66 -45.09 7.72
N ASP A 9 -22.46 -44.95 7.15
CA ASP A 9 -21.44 -43.97 7.46
C ASP A 9 -22.11 -42.58 7.62
N GLN A 10 -22.20 -42.09 8.86
CA GLN A 10 -22.63 -40.73 9.14
C GLN A 10 -21.49 -39.81 8.76
N ALA A 11 -21.45 -39.42 7.48
CA ALA A 11 -20.69 -38.26 7.08
C ALA A 11 -21.17 -37.07 7.93
N SER A 12 -20.32 -36.59 8.83
CA SER A 12 -20.55 -35.39 9.61
C SER A 12 -21.02 -34.28 8.67
N PRO A 13 -22.10 -33.55 9.00
CA PRO A 13 -22.59 -32.49 8.13
C PRO A 13 -21.45 -31.49 7.91
N LYS A 14 -21.12 -31.21 6.65
CA LYS A 14 -20.26 -30.07 6.32
C LYS A 14 -20.98 -28.85 6.89
N ASP A 15 -20.40 -28.23 7.92
CA ASP A 15 -20.97 -27.04 8.54
C ASP A 15 -21.29 -26.03 7.44
N THR A 16 -22.57 -25.66 7.33
CA THR A 16 -23.04 -24.67 6.37
C THR A 16 -23.31 -23.40 7.16
N PHE A 17 -22.66 -22.30 6.78
CA PHE A 17 -22.90 -20.98 7.35
C PHE A 17 -24.13 -20.38 6.66
N SER A 18 -25.00 -19.74 7.44
CA SER A 18 -26.06 -18.88 6.91
C SER A 18 -25.48 -17.56 6.38
N ASP A 19 -26.23 -16.88 5.51
CA ASP A 19 -25.82 -15.57 4.97
C ASP A 19 -25.60 -14.53 6.09
N GLU A 20 -26.38 -14.60 7.17
CA GLU A 20 -26.22 -13.71 8.33
C GLU A 20 -24.91 -13.98 9.07
N GLU A 21 -24.54 -15.25 9.26
CA GLU A 21 -23.26 -15.62 9.87
C GLU A 21 -22.08 -15.17 9.02
N LEU A 22 -22.17 -15.31 7.69
CA LEU A 22 -21.12 -14.87 6.76
C LEU A 22 -20.86 -13.35 6.80
N GLY A 23 -21.82 -12.56 7.27
CA GLY A 23 -21.69 -11.10 7.39
C GLY A 23 -20.88 -10.60 8.58
N THR A 24 -20.28 -11.47 9.39
CA THR A 24 -19.58 -11.06 10.63
C THR A 24 -18.07 -11.30 10.58
N PHE A 25 -17.31 -10.37 11.16
CA PHE A 25 -15.85 -10.51 11.29
C PHE A 25 -15.45 -11.74 12.13
N GLN A 26 -16.25 -12.10 13.14
CA GLN A 26 -15.99 -13.29 13.96
C GLN A 26 -16.09 -14.57 13.13
N THR A 27 -17.02 -14.65 12.17
CA THR A 27 -17.12 -15.79 11.27
C THR A 27 -15.89 -15.92 10.39
N LEU A 28 -15.34 -14.83 9.85
CA LEU A 28 -14.07 -14.86 9.11
C LEU A 28 -12.94 -15.47 9.95
N VAL A 29 -12.78 -15.00 11.19
CA VAL A 29 -11.75 -15.52 12.12
C VAL A 29 -11.95 -17.02 12.36
N ASN A 30 -13.19 -17.46 12.60
CA ASN A 30 -13.51 -18.87 12.82
C ASN A 30 -13.23 -19.73 11.58
N ILE A 31 -13.50 -19.20 10.38
CA ILE A 31 -13.21 -19.88 9.10
C ILE A 31 -11.69 -20.06 8.95
N VAL A 32 -10.89 -19.01 9.16
CA VAL A 32 -9.43 -19.09 9.05
C VAL A 32 -8.85 -20.11 10.04
N ALA A 33 -9.29 -20.06 11.31
CA ALA A 33 -8.88 -21.04 12.32
C ALA A 33 -9.25 -22.47 11.90
N ARG A 34 -10.44 -22.66 11.31
CA ARG A 34 -10.88 -23.98 10.80
C ARG A 34 -10.07 -24.45 9.60
N LEU A 35 -9.69 -23.55 8.69
CA LEU A 35 -8.85 -23.85 7.54
C LEU A 35 -7.46 -24.32 7.98
N ARG A 36 -6.91 -23.72 9.04
CA ARG A 36 -5.58 -24.04 9.56
C ARG A 36 -5.55 -25.23 10.54
N ALA A 37 -6.67 -25.57 11.16
CA ALA A 37 -6.77 -26.69 12.10
C ALA A 37 -6.42 -28.07 11.49
N PRO A 38 -6.10 -29.09 12.31
CA PRO A 38 -5.99 -30.47 11.85
C PRO A 38 -7.26 -30.94 11.11
N GLY A 39 -7.08 -31.47 9.90
CA GLY A 39 -8.20 -31.83 9.01
C GLY A 39 -8.78 -30.68 8.17
N GLY A 40 -8.24 -29.46 8.33
CA GLY A 40 -8.48 -28.32 7.45
C GLY A 40 -7.69 -28.38 6.14
N CYS A 41 -7.54 -27.24 5.49
CA CYS A 41 -6.84 -27.10 4.22
C CYS A 41 -5.32 -27.27 4.41
N PRO A 42 -4.66 -28.19 3.67
CA PRO A 42 -3.22 -28.39 3.78
C PRO A 42 -2.39 -27.13 3.46
N TRP A 43 -2.80 -26.35 2.46
CA TRP A 43 -2.08 -25.14 2.05
C TRP A 43 -2.17 -24.05 3.12
N ASP A 44 -3.36 -23.80 3.68
CA ASP A 44 -3.58 -22.77 4.70
C ASP A 44 -2.79 -23.08 5.98
N ARG A 45 -2.76 -24.35 6.37
CA ARG A 45 -2.03 -24.83 7.55
C ARG A 45 -0.51 -24.68 7.43
N GLU A 46 0.05 -24.78 6.22
CA GLU A 46 1.48 -24.63 5.98
C GLU A 46 1.95 -23.16 5.96
N GLN A 47 1.03 -22.19 5.95
CA GLN A 47 1.40 -20.78 5.91
C GLN A 47 2.05 -20.29 7.22
N THR A 48 3.06 -19.43 7.07
CA THR A 48 3.73 -18.67 8.13
C THR A 48 3.61 -17.17 7.88
N HIS A 49 4.04 -16.35 8.84
CA HIS A 49 4.12 -14.90 8.63
C HIS A 49 4.96 -14.55 7.40
N GLU A 50 6.09 -15.24 7.20
CA GLU A 50 7.01 -14.99 6.10
C GLU A 50 6.42 -15.37 4.75
N SER A 51 5.70 -16.49 4.64
CA SER A 51 5.11 -16.94 3.37
C SER A 51 3.95 -16.04 2.94
N LEU A 52 3.24 -15.42 3.88
CA LEU A 52 2.10 -14.54 3.61
C LEU A 52 2.48 -13.10 3.25
N LYS A 53 3.72 -12.66 3.52
CA LYS A 53 4.16 -11.28 3.20
C LYS A 53 3.88 -10.86 1.75
N ARG A 54 4.06 -11.78 0.81
CA ARG A 54 3.83 -11.53 -0.62
C ARG A 54 2.35 -11.25 -0.87
N HIS A 55 1.46 -12.10 -0.37
CA HIS A 55 0.02 -11.96 -0.53
C HIS A 55 -0.45 -10.65 0.11
N LEU A 56 -0.03 -10.34 1.35
CA LEU A 56 -0.34 -9.06 2.00
C LEU A 56 0.03 -7.84 1.14
N LEU A 57 1.17 -7.88 0.45
CA LEU A 57 1.59 -6.81 -0.45
C LEU A 57 0.72 -6.75 -1.71
N GLU A 58 0.40 -7.91 -2.31
CA GLU A 58 -0.49 -8.03 -3.46
C GLU A 58 -1.89 -7.46 -3.15
N GLU A 59 -2.54 -7.94 -2.08
CA GLU A 59 -3.88 -7.45 -1.66
C GLU A 59 -3.86 -5.94 -1.36
N SER A 60 -2.76 -5.43 -0.77
CA SER A 60 -2.61 -3.99 -0.50
C SER A 60 -2.61 -3.18 -1.80
N TYR A 61 -2.00 -3.69 -2.87
CA TYR A 61 -1.99 -3.02 -4.17
C TYR A 61 -3.31 -3.16 -4.91
N GLU A 62 -4.02 -4.28 -4.77
CA GLU A 62 -5.35 -4.47 -5.34
C GLU A 62 -6.37 -3.53 -4.70
N VAL A 63 -6.32 -3.33 -3.37
CA VAL A 63 -7.09 -2.28 -2.69
C VAL A 63 -6.78 -0.89 -3.26
N ILE A 64 -5.49 -0.54 -3.45
CA ILE A 64 -5.09 0.76 -4.01
C ILE A 64 -5.65 0.91 -5.44
N GLU A 65 -5.53 -0.13 -6.26
CA GLU A 65 -6.07 -0.13 -7.62
C GLU A 65 -7.60 0.05 -7.61
N ALA A 66 -8.32 -0.64 -6.73
CA ALA A 66 -9.76 -0.51 -6.60
C ALA A 66 -10.21 0.91 -6.22
N ILE A 67 -9.44 1.58 -5.35
CA ILE A 67 -9.62 3.00 -5.00
C ILE A 67 -9.41 3.89 -6.23
N ASP A 68 -8.30 3.70 -6.95
CA ASP A 68 -7.96 4.48 -8.16
C ASP A 68 -9.01 4.32 -9.27
N GLN A 69 -9.59 3.12 -9.40
CA GLN A 69 -10.66 2.84 -10.36
C GLN A 69 -12.03 3.37 -9.92
N GLY A 70 -12.21 3.70 -8.65
CA GLY A 70 -13.48 4.19 -8.10
C GLY A 70 -14.61 3.15 -8.14
N ASN A 71 -14.27 1.86 -8.12
CA ASN A 71 -15.27 0.78 -8.17
C ASN A 71 -15.56 0.25 -6.75
N PRO A 72 -16.73 0.57 -6.16
CA PRO A 72 -17.03 0.19 -4.79
C PRO A 72 -17.24 -1.32 -4.59
N ALA A 73 -17.62 -2.05 -5.64
CA ALA A 73 -17.79 -3.51 -5.54
C ALA A 73 -16.43 -4.21 -5.42
N ILE A 74 -15.49 -3.86 -6.30
CA ILE A 74 -14.12 -4.38 -6.26
C ILE A 74 -13.47 -3.93 -4.94
N LEU A 75 -13.59 -2.66 -4.56
CA LEU A 75 -13.03 -2.18 -3.28
C LEU A 75 -13.53 -2.98 -2.08
N SER A 76 -14.81 -3.38 -2.07
CA SER A 76 -15.36 -4.21 -1.00
C SER A 76 -14.80 -5.63 -0.99
N GLU A 77 -14.46 -6.19 -2.16
CA GLU A 77 -13.85 -7.51 -2.33
C GLU A 77 -12.41 -7.49 -1.80
N GLU A 78 -11.58 -6.57 -2.32
CA GLU A 78 -10.16 -6.45 -1.95
C GLU A 78 -9.95 -6.09 -0.47
N LEU A 79 -10.84 -5.28 0.12
CA LEU A 79 -10.82 -5.01 1.56
C LEU A 79 -11.10 -6.28 2.38
N GLY A 80 -11.93 -7.19 1.85
CA GLY A 80 -12.16 -8.51 2.43
C GLY A 80 -10.90 -9.37 2.41
N ASP A 81 -10.19 -9.40 1.29
CA ASP A 81 -8.94 -10.17 1.17
C ASP A 81 -7.83 -9.61 2.06
N LEU A 82 -7.75 -8.28 2.20
CA LEU A 82 -6.86 -7.65 3.18
C LEU A 82 -7.24 -8.03 4.63
N MET A 83 -8.54 -8.18 4.95
CA MET A 83 -8.98 -8.67 6.26
C MET A 83 -8.62 -10.14 6.49
N VAL A 84 -8.65 -10.99 5.44
CA VAL A 84 -8.20 -12.38 5.50
C VAL A 84 -6.73 -12.44 5.93
N GLN A 85 -5.87 -11.58 5.38
CA GLN A 85 -4.45 -11.50 5.78
C GLN A 85 -4.30 -11.20 7.28
N VAL A 86 -5.05 -10.21 7.80
CA VAL A 86 -5.03 -9.88 9.24
C VAL A 86 -5.47 -11.08 10.09
N ALA A 87 -6.52 -11.79 9.69
CA ALA A 87 -7.01 -12.97 10.39
C ALA A 87 -5.97 -14.12 10.38
N PHE A 88 -5.31 -14.37 9.26
CA PHE A 88 -4.23 -15.37 9.18
C PHE A 88 -3.05 -15.05 10.10
N HIS A 89 -2.57 -13.81 10.08
CA HIS A 89 -1.48 -13.39 10.96
C HIS A 89 -1.88 -13.48 12.45
N ALA A 90 -3.13 -13.15 12.80
CA ALA A 90 -3.61 -13.30 14.17
C ALA A 90 -3.70 -14.77 14.60
N ASP A 91 -4.18 -15.66 13.72
CA ASP A 91 -4.27 -17.09 14.01
C ASP A 91 -2.89 -17.74 14.18
N ILE A 92 -1.95 -17.48 13.26
CA ILE A 92 -0.56 -17.96 13.35
C ILE A 92 0.10 -17.55 14.68
N ALA A 93 -0.05 -16.27 15.07
CA ALA A 93 0.51 -15.77 16.31
C ALA A 93 -0.17 -16.37 17.55
N GLY A 94 -1.48 -16.63 17.45
CA GLY A 94 -2.25 -17.30 18.49
C GLY A 94 -1.79 -18.73 18.72
N GLU A 95 -1.53 -19.49 17.66
CA GLU A 95 -0.97 -20.85 17.70
C GLU A 95 0.44 -20.88 18.34
N ALA A 96 1.25 -19.86 18.05
CA ALA A 96 2.60 -19.71 18.62
C ALA A 96 2.59 -19.20 20.08
N GLY A 97 1.45 -18.75 20.60
CA GLY A 97 1.33 -18.16 21.93
C GLY A 97 1.99 -16.78 22.06
N GLU A 98 2.16 -16.07 20.95
CA GLU A 98 2.85 -14.76 20.90
C GLU A 98 1.91 -13.60 21.20
N PHE A 99 0.76 -13.55 20.53
CA PHE A 99 -0.34 -12.61 20.78
C PHE A 99 -1.66 -13.17 20.26
N GLN A 100 -2.78 -12.61 20.74
CA GLN A 100 -4.12 -12.94 20.26
C GLN A 100 -4.71 -11.77 19.47
N LEU A 101 -5.77 -12.03 18.69
CA LEU A 101 -6.50 -10.99 17.94
C LEU A 101 -6.99 -9.87 18.88
N GLU A 102 -7.43 -10.19 20.09
CA GLU A 102 -7.86 -9.23 21.10
C GLU A 102 -6.75 -8.27 21.51
N ASP A 103 -5.49 -8.72 21.49
CA ASP A 103 -4.35 -7.85 21.79
C ASP A 103 -4.13 -6.83 20.68
N VAL A 104 -4.26 -7.26 19.41
CA VAL A 104 -4.21 -6.36 18.25
C VAL A 104 -5.34 -5.32 18.34
N LEU A 105 -6.57 -5.77 18.57
CA LEU A 105 -7.74 -4.90 18.70
C LEU A 105 -7.62 -3.93 19.88
N ARG A 106 -7.17 -4.39 21.04
CA ARG A 106 -6.96 -3.54 22.23
C ARG A 106 -5.89 -2.49 21.96
N GLN A 107 -4.81 -2.84 21.28
CA GLN A 107 -3.74 -1.91 20.93
C GLN A 107 -4.22 -0.83 19.95
N ILE A 108 -4.89 -1.20 18.86
CA ILE A 108 -5.34 -0.22 17.86
C ILE A 108 -6.47 0.66 18.41
N ASN A 109 -7.47 0.08 19.10
CA ASN A 109 -8.58 0.83 19.67
C ASN A 109 -8.09 1.80 20.75
N GLY A 110 -7.23 1.33 21.67
CA GLY A 110 -6.64 2.20 22.68
C GLY A 110 -5.82 3.33 22.05
N LYS A 111 -5.05 3.06 20.98
CA LYS A 111 -4.28 4.07 20.25
C LYS A 111 -5.19 5.09 19.56
N LEU A 112 -6.26 4.63 18.88
CA LEU A 112 -7.22 5.52 18.22
C LEU A 112 -7.92 6.43 19.22
N VAL A 113 -8.40 5.89 20.35
CA VAL A 113 -9.05 6.69 21.40
C VAL A 113 -8.08 7.73 21.96
N ARG A 114 -6.86 7.34 22.34
CA ARG A 114 -5.86 8.27 22.90
C ARG A 114 -5.44 9.36 21.92
N ARG A 115 -5.35 9.05 20.63
CA ARG A 115 -4.91 10.02 19.61
C ARG A 115 -6.05 10.87 19.04
N HIS A 116 -7.30 10.64 19.45
CA HIS A 116 -8.44 11.49 19.08
C HIS A 116 -9.14 12.06 20.33
N PRO A 117 -8.43 12.81 21.18
CA PRO A 117 -9.04 13.39 22.38
C PRO A 117 -10.16 14.38 22.05
N HIS A 118 -10.15 14.98 20.85
CA HIS A 118 -11.23 15.83 20.35
C HIS A 118 -12.52 15.07 20.00
N VAL A 119 -12.48 13.74 19.90
CA VAL A 119 -13.66 12.89 19.68
C VAL A 119 -14.06 12.16 20.98
N PHE A 120 -13.08 11.71 21.76
CA PHE A 120 -13.31 10.80 22.89
C PHE A 120 -13.03 11.43 24.27
N ALA A 121 -12.69 12.71 24.33
CA ALA A 121 -12.46 13.49 25.55
C ALA A 121 -12.97 14.94 25.36
N ASP A 122 -12.57 15.86 26.25
CA ASP A 122 -13.05 17.25 26.28
C ASP A 122 -12.15 18.23 25.50
N GLU A 123 -11.15 17.75 24.78
CA GLU A 123 -10.30 18.61 23.94
C GLU A 123 -11.07 19.07 22.69
N HIS A 124 -10.66 20.20 22.13
CA HIS A 124 -11.26 20.75 20.92
C HIS A 124 -10.20 20.85 19.84
N ALA A 125 -10.60 20.63 18.59
CA ALA A 125 -9.81 20.93 17.41
C ALA A 125 -10.75 21.60 16.40
N GLU A 126 -10.36 22.78 15.93
CA GLU A 126 -11.17 23.62 15.04
C GLU A 126 -11.11 23.13 13.60
N ASP A 127 -9.97 22.56 13.17
CA ASP A 127 -9.77 22.08 11.81
C ASP A 127 -8.82 20.87 11.71
N ALA A 128 -8.68 20.34 10.50
CA ALA A 128 -7.83 19.19 10.21
C ALA A 128 -6.33 19.44 10.48
N ARG A 129 -5.86 20.69 10.35
CA ARG A 129 -4.45 21.04 10.60
C ARG A 129 -4.15 20.97 12.09
N GLU A 130 -5.05 21.49 12.92
CA GLU A 130 -4.94 21.39 14.36
C GLU A 130 -5.00 19.93 14.84
N VAL A 131 -5.89 19.12 14.24
CA VAL A 131 -5.93 17.67 14.50
C VAL A 131 -4.58 17.01 14.19
N GLU A 132 -3.98 17.33 13.03
CA GLU A 132 -2.68 16.76 12.63
C GLU A 132 -1.55 17.17 13.59
N GLN A 133 -1.50 18.44 13.99
CA GLN A 133 -0.52 18.94 14.97
C GLN A 133 -0.65 18.23 16.31
N ASN A 134 -1.87 18.08 16.83
CA ASN A 134 -2.15 17.37 18.07
C ASN A 134 -1.72 15.89 17.95
N TRP A 135 -1.97 15.26 16.80
CA TRP A 135 -1.55 13.89 16.52
C TRP A 135 -0.02 13.72 16.61
N GLU A 136 0.73 14.63 16.01
CA GLU A 136 2.20 14.58 16.04
C GLU A 136 2.77 14.83 17.44
N GLN A 137 2.17 15.73 18.22
CA GLN A 137 2.54 15.94 19.63
C GLN A 137 2.31 14.69 20.47
N ILE A 138 1.13 14.06 20.35
CA ILE A 138 0.82 12.81 21.07
C ILE A 138 1.79 11.69 20.65
N LYS A 139 2.08 11.53 19.35
CA LYS A 139 3.07 10.55 18.87
C LYS A 139 4.46 10.80 19.46
N ALA A 140 4.90 12.06 19.54
CA ALA A 140 6.19 12.41 20.11
C ALA A 140 6.26 12.07 21.61
N GLN A 141 5.19 12.33 22.35
CA GLN A 141 5.09 11.98 23.76
C GLN A 141 5.07 10.45 23.97
N GLU A 142 4.30 9.69 23.19
CA GLU A 142 4.28 8.22 23.26
C GLU A 142 5.67 7.61 22.97
N ARG A 143 6.43 8.16 22.02
CA ARG A 143 7.82 7.72 21.75
C ARG A 143 8.74 7.98 22.94
N LYS A 144 8.62 9.17 23.55
CA LYS A 144 9.41 9.56 24.72
C LYS A 144 9.14 8.65 25.92
N GLU A 145 7.88 8.29 26.16
CA GLU A 145 7.48 7.38 27.24
C GLU A 145 8.02 5.96 27.05
N LYS A 146 8.13 5.50 25.79
CA LYS A 146 8.75 4.22 25.45
C LYS A 146 10.28 4.23 25.48
N GLY A 147 10.91 5.38 25.75
CA GLY A 147 12.36 5.53 25.68
C GLY A 147 12.91 5.42 24.24
N GLU A 148 12.06 5.58 23.23
CA GLU A 148 12.45 5.50 21.83
C GLU A 148 13.01 6.87 21.38
N SER A 149 14.34 6.99 21.36
CA SER A 149 15.04 8.08 20.68
C SER A 149 15.62 7.56 19.36
N LYS A 150 14.75 7.39 18.36
CA LYS A 150 15.18 7.01 17.01
C LYS A 150 15.38 8.27 16.17
N SER A 151 16.44 8.26 15.36
CA SER A 151 16.64 9.30 14.34
C SER A 151 15.42 9.36 13.40
N PRO A 152 15.06 10.53 12.84
CA PRO A 152 13.96 10.62 11.87
C PRO A 152 14.13 9.67 10.67
N VAL A 153 15.36 9.33 10.32
CA VAL A 153 15.70 8.41 9.22
C VAL A 153 15.77 6.93 9.63
N GLU A 154 15.61 6.61 10.92
CA GLU A 154 15.63 5.23 11.42
C GLU A 154 14.22 4.63 11.51
N GLY A 155 14.12 3.30 11.38
CA GLY A 155 12.84 2.59 11.50
C GLY A 155 11.86 2.90 10.37
N ILE A 156 12.35 3.28 9.20
CA ILE A 156 11.59 3.27 7.96
C ILE A 156 11.71 1.85 7.38
N PRO A 157 10.60 1.16 7.06
CA PRO A 157 10.66 -0.18 6.47
C PRO A 157 11.45 -0.17 5.17
N VAL A 158 12.56 -0.92 5.12
CA VAL A 158 13.47 -0.94 3.95
C VAL A 158 12.87 -1.61 2.72
N ASP A 159 11.84 -2.44 2.90
CA ASP A 159 11.14 -3.13 1.81
C ASP A 159 10.09 -2.24 1.11
N MET A 160 9.92 -0.99 1.55
CA MET A 160 9.04 -0.03 0.87
C MET A 160 9.56 0.30 -0.55
N PRO A 161 8.66 0.58 -1.50
CA PRO A 161 9.04 1.20 -2.77
C PRO A 161 9.90 2.45 -2.54
N ALA A 162 10.89 2.65 -3.41
CA ALA A 162 11.91 3.67 -3.20
C ALA A 162 11.34 5.10 -3.08
N LEU A 163 10.29 5.45 -3.84
CA LEU A 163 9.69 6.78 -3.77
C LEU A 163 8.90 6.98 -2.47
N ALA A 164 8.12 5.97 -2.06
CA ALA A 164 7.42 5.98 -0.79
C ALA A 164 8.39 6.04 0.41
N TYR A 165 9.49 5.30 0.34
CA TYR A 165 10.57 5.32 1.33
C TYR A 165 11.20 6.72 1.43
N ALA A 166 11.60 7.30 0.29
CA ALA A 166 12.18 8.64 0.22
C ALA A 166 11.21 9.71 0.75
N GLN A 167 9.93 9.64 0.36
CA GLN A 167 8.93 10.60 0.82
C GLN A 167 8.70 10.49 2.33
N LEU A 168 8.55 9.29 2.86
CA LEU A 168 8.38 9.09 4.31
C LEU A 168 9.61 9.56 5.09
N MET A 169 10.81 9.37 4.54
CA MET A 169 12.04 9.93 5.12
C MET A 169 11.98 11.47 5.15
N GLN A 170 11.66 12.09 4.01
CA GLN A 170 11.54 13.54 3.85
C GLN A 170 10.47 14.15 4.77
N ASP A 171 9.30 13.50 4.91
CA ASP A 171 8.25 13.89 5.85
C ASP A 171 8.76 13.92 7.30
N ARG A 172 9.54 12.89 7.69
CA ARG A 172 10.08 12.79 9.06
C ARG A 172 11.16 13.82 9.34
N VAL A 173 12.08 14.05 8.41
CA VAL A 173 13.14 15.07 8.58
C VAL A 173 12.57 16.49 8.52
N GLY A 174 11.56 16.73 7.67
CA GLY A 174 10.84 18.00 7.61
C GLY A 174 10.15 18.31 8.94
N LYS A 175 9.47 17.32 9.54
CA LYS A 175 8.90 17.43 10.90
C LYS A 175 9.94 17.67 12.00
N ALA A 176 11.20 17.29 11.77
CA ALA A 176 12.32 17.56 12.67
C ALA A 176 12.96 18.93 12.44
N GLY A 177 12.43 19.74 11.51
CA GLY A 177 12.91 21.08 11.18
C GLY A 177 13.98 21.13 10.09
N PHE A 178 14.24 20.02 9.39
CA PHE A 178 15.11 20.00 8.21
C PHE A 178 14.26 20.13 6.95
N GLU A 179 13.89 21.37 6.63
CA GLU A 179 12.89 21.73 5.62
C GLU A 179 13.24 23.09 5.01
N TRP A 180 12.83 23.33 3.76
CA TRP A 180 12.94 24.66 3.14
C TRP A 180 11.81 25.58 3.62
N ASP A 181 12.01 26.90 3.54
CA ASP A 181 10.98 27.88 3.90
C ASP A 181 9.79 27.86 2.92
N ASP A 182 10.07 27.60 1.64
CA ASP A 182 9.06 27.45 0.59
C ASP A 182 9.55 26.58 -0.59
N ILE A 183 8.63 26.31 -1.52
CA ILE A 183 8.86 25.45 -2.69
C ILE A 183 9.96 25.96 -3.63
N SER A 184 10.30 27.25 -3.62
CA SER A 184 11.36 27.79 -4.49
C SER A 184 12.72 27.17 -4.18
N GLY A 185 13.02 26.91 -2.90
CA GLY A 185 14.25 26.24 -2.50
C GLY A 185 14.36 24.81 -3.05
N VAL A 186 13.24 24.11 -3.20
CA VAL A 186 13.20 22.77 -3.80
C VAL A 186 13.41 22.84 -5.31
N LEU A 187 12.79 23.82 -5.98
CA LEU A 187 12.97 24.04 -7.42
C LEU A 187 14.40 24.44 -7.76
N ASP A 188 15.02 25.30 -6.95
CA ASP A 188 16.43 25.68 -7.08
C ASP A 188 17.34 24.46 -6.92
N LYS A 189 17.05 23.58 -5.95
CA LYS A 189 17.78 22.32 -5.78
C LYS A 189 17.66 21.42 -7.00
N ILE A 190 16.50 21.31 -7.64
CA ILE A 190 16.36 20.55 -8.91
C ILE A 190 17.28 21.10 -10.00
N VAL A 191 17.38 22.43 -10.11
CA VAL A 191 18.27 23.08 -11.09
C VAL A 191 19.75 22.78 -10.78
N GLU A 192 20.11 22.78 -9.49
CA GLU A 192 21.43 22.37 -9.01
C GLU A 192 21.74 20.92 -9.40
N GLU A 193 20.88 19.96 -9.04
CA GLU A 193 21.06 18.53 -9.36
C GLU A 193 21.21 18.28 -10.88
N VAL A 194 20.42 18.97 -11.70
CA VAL A 194 20.53 18.87 -13.18
C VAL A 194 21.86 19.45 -13.68
N THR A 195 22.40 20.46 -12.99
CA THR A 195 23.70 21.07 -13.32
C THR A 195 24.84 20.15 -12.92
N GLU A 196 24.78 19.54 -11.74
CA GLU A 196 25.75 18.56 -11.24
C GLU A 196 25.78 17.33 -12.16
N LEU A 197 24.61 16.75 -12.48
CA LEU A 197 24.47 15.66 -13.44
C LEU A 197 25.13 15.96 -14.80
N LYS A 198 25.00 17.19 -15.31
CA LYS A 198 25.65 17.60 -16.58
C LYS A 198 27.16 17.74 -16.47
N ALA A 199 27.68 18.07 -15.29
CA ALA A 199 29.11 18.27 -15.06
C ALA A 199 29.87 16.95 -14.83
N THR A 200 29.16 15.88 -14.44
CA THR A 200 29.75 14.55 -14.21
C THR A 200 30.45 13.98 -15.44
N THR A 201 31.57 13.27 -15.20
CA THR A 201 32.39 12.71 -16.28
C THR A 201 32.42 11.19 -16.26
N THR A 202 32.20 10.59 -15.09
CA THR A 202 32.20 9.13 -14.93
C THR A 202 30.77 8.55 -14.90
N PRO A 203 30.58 7.30 -15.32
CA PRO A 203 29.30 6.61 -15.16
C PRO A 203 28.83 6.52 -13.70
N GLU A 204 29.75 6.31 -12.76
CA GLU A 204 29.43 6.18 -11.34
C GLU A 204 28.88 7.48 -10.76
N GLU A 205 29.53 8.62 -11.05
CA GLU A 205 29.03 9.95 -10.67
C GLU A 205 27.65 10.20 -11.28
N LYS A 206 27.44 9.84 -12.56
CA LYS A 206 26.12 10.02 -13.21
C LYS A 206 25.01 9.27 -12.49
N VAL A 207 25.26 8.05 -12.04
CA VAL A 207 24.27 7.24 -11.31
C VAL A 207 23.97 7.87 -9.96
N HIS A 208 24.97 8.42 -9.28
CA HIS A 208 24.81 9.15 -8.03
C HIS A 208 23.90 10.38 -8.20
N GLU A 209 24.22 11.27 -9.14
CA GLU A 209 23.43 12.49 -9.40
C GLU A 209 22.01 12.17 -9.91
N LEU A 210 21.81 11.07 -10.64
CA LEU A 210 20.47 10.60 -11.00
C LEU A 210 19.65 10.21 -9.76
N GLY A 211 20.29 9.61 -8.75
CA GLY A 211 19.68 9.29 -7.46
C GLY A 211 19.24 10.56 -6.72
N ASP A 212 20.11 11.56 -6.63
CA ASP A 212 19.84 12.82 -5.94
C ASP A 212 18.76 13.65 -6.66
N LEU A 213 18.76 13.63 -7.99
CA LEU A 213 17.66 14.21 -8.79
C LEU A 213 16.32 13.51 -8.51
N LEU A 214 16.28 12.17 -8.49
CA LEU A 214 15.05 11.42 -8.15
C LEU A 214 14.59 11.75 -6.73
N PHE A 215 15.50 11.79 -5.76
CA PHE A 215 15.22 12.14 -4.37
C PHE A 215 14.63 13.56 -4.26
N THR A 216 15.19 14.52 -4.99
CA THR A 216 14.70 15.91 -5.02
C THR A 216 13.33 16.02 -5.71
N MET A 217 13.06 15.22 -6.75
CA MET A 217 11.75 15.14 -7.39
C MET A 217 10.67 14.58 -6.45
N VAL A 218 11.01 13.63 -5.58
CA VAL A 218 10.11 13.17 -4.50
C VAL A 218 9.77 14.34 -3.57
N ASN A 219 10.78 15.15 -3.22
CA ASN A 219 10.58 16.29 -2.34
C ASN A 219 9.67 17.36 -2.96
N LEU A 220 9.83 17.65 -4.25
CA LEU A 220 8.91 18.54 -4.98
C LEU A 220 7.48 18.01 -4.96
N THR A 221 7.31 16.70 -5.14
CA THR A 221 5.99 16.06 -5.13
C THR A 221 5.32 16.18 -3.76
N ARG A 222 6.09 15.95 -2.69
CA ARG A 222 5.66 16.13 -1.30
C ARG A 222 5.23 17.57 -1.01
N TRP A 223 6.01 18.57 -1.43
CA TRP A 223 5.66 20.00 -1.31
C TRP A 223 4.40 20.40 -2.09
N SER A 224 4.08 19.66 -3.14
CA SER A 224 2.84 19.84 -3.91
C SER A 224 1.61 19.21 -3.23
N GLY A 225 1.79 18.55 -2.08
CA GLY A 225 0.74 17.84 -1.36
C GLY A 225 0.36 16.48 -1.98
N ALA A 226 1.23 15.92 -2.84
CA ALA A 226 0.99 14.67 -3.54
C ALA A 226 1.89 13.53 -3.02
N HIS A 227 1.49 12.29 -3.30
CA HIS A 227 2.27 11.09 -3.00
C HIS A 227 3.07 10.67 -4.24
N ALA A 228 4.40 10.63 -4.12
CA ALA A 228 5.33 10.39 -5.22
C ALA A 228 5.13 9.03 -5.89
N GLU A 229 4.91 7.98 -5.10
CA GLU A 229 4.63 6.64 -5.62
C GLU A 229 3.34 6.63 -6.45
N ASP A 230 2.28 7.29 -5.97
CA ASP A 230 0.99 7.37 -6.68
C ASP A 230 1.09 8.22 -7.94
N VAL A 231 1.79 9.35 -7.88
CA VAL A 231 2.00 10.23 -9.04
C VAL A 231 2.70 9.48 -10.18
N LEU A 232 3.74 8.70 -9.86
CA LEU A 232 4.44 7.90 -10.86
C LEU A 232 3.57 6.72 -11.34
N ARG A 233 2.88 6.03 -10.44
CA ARG A 233 1.93 4.94 -10.79
C ARG A 233 0.87 5.41 -11.78
N GLN A 234 0.23 6.54 -11.51
CA GLN A 234 -0.75 7.14 -12.41
C GLN A 234 -0.14 7.58 -13.74
N ALA A 235 1.10 8.08 -13.74
CA ALA A 235 1.82 8.40 -14.98
C ALA A 235 2.08 7.15 -15.83
N ASN A 236 2.50 6.05 -15.21
CA ASN A 236 2.70 4.76 -15.86
C ASN A 236 1.39 4.22 -16.46
N GLN A 237 0.29 4.27 -15.70
CA GLN A 237 -1.03 3.88 -16.21
C GLN A 237 -1.47 4.72 -17.42
N ARG A 238 -1.31 6.06 -17.38
CA ARG A 238 -1.59 6.93 -18.53
C ARG A 238 -0.74 6.57 -19.74
N PHE A 239 0.56 6.33 -19.53
CA PHE A 239 1.46 5.92 -20.60
C PHE A 239 1.00 4.60 -21.23
N GLY A 240 0.71 3.58 -20.42
CA GLY A 240 0.24 2.27 -20.89
C GLY A 240 -1.08 2.37 -21.67
N LYS A 241 -2.07 3.12 -21.16
CA LYS A 241 -3.35 3.35 -21.86
C LYS A 241 -3.14 3.99 -23.23
N ARG A 242 -2.27 5.00 -23.31
CA ARG A 242 -1.94 5.67 -24.58
C ARG A 242 -1.21 4.73 -25.53
N TYR A 243 -0.24 3.96 -25.05
CA TYR A 243 0.51 3.01 -25.87
C TYR A 243 -0.40 1.94 -26.48
N LEU A 244 -1.26 1.30 -25.68
CA LEU A 244 -2.26 0.33 -26.16
C LEU A 244 -3.22 0.96 -27.18
N SER A 245 -3.60 2.23 -26.97
CA SER A 245 -4.43 2.96 -27.93
C SER A 245 -3.69 3.19 -29.25
N MET A 246 -2.37 3.45 -29.24
CA MET A 246 -1.59 3.57 -30.47
C MET A 246 -1.55 2.26 -31.25
N GLU A 247 -1.33 1.13 -30.57
CA GLU A 247 -1.31 -0.20 -31.18
C GLU A 247 -2.66 -0.53 -31.84
N LYS A 248 -3.75 -0.22 -31.14
CA LYS A 248 -5.11 -0.38 -31.67
C LYS A 248 -5.33 0.49 -32.90
N LEU A 249 -4.98 1.78 -32.85
CA LEU A 249 -5.13 2.71 -33.98
C LEU A 249 -4.31 2.28 -35.19
N ALA A 250 -3.09 1.79 -34.99
CA ALA A 250 -2.25 1.26 -36.06
C ALA A 250 -2.88 0.02 -36.70
N SER A 251 -3.37 -0.91 -35.88
CA SER A 251 -4.04 -2.13 -36.33
C SER A 251 -5.31 -1.81 -37.15
N GLU A 252 -6.13 -0.86 -36.68
CA GLU A 252 -7.33 -0.39 -37.39
C GLU A 252 -7.01 0.27 -38.76
N GLN A 253 -5.81 0.83 -38.90
CA GLN A 253 -5.28 1.39 -40.15
C GLN A 253 -4.57 0.35 -41.02
N GLY A 254 -4.49 -0.92 -40.60
CA GLY A 254 -3.76 -1.98 -41.30
C GLY A 254 -2.24 -1.77 -41.30
N LEU A 255 -1.70 -1.02 -40.33
CA LEU A 255 -0.28 -0.73 -40.18
C LEU A 255 0.37 -1.70 -39.20
N ASP A 256 1.60 -2.13 -39.51
CA ASP A 256 2.46 -2.81 -38.54
C ASP A 256 3.09 -1.76 -37.62
N PHE A 257 2.61 -1.69 -36.37
CA PHE A 257 3.04 -0.69 -35.41
C PHE A 257 4.53 -0.75 -35.11
N GLU A 258 5.13 -1.93 -35.01
CA GLU A 258 6.55 -2.08 -34.65
C GLU A 258 7.46 -1.49 -35.74
N ALA A 259 7.10 -1.72 -37.00
CA ALA A 259 7.82 -1.24 -38.18
C ALA A 259 7.64 0.27 -38.45
N LEU A 260 6.71 0.95 -37.78
CA LEU A 260 6.51 2.38 -37.98
C LEU A 260 7.72 3.21 -37.50
N PRO A 261 8.15 4.21 -38.28
CA PRO A 261 9.15 5.18 -37.83
C PRO A 261 8.59 6.06 -36.69
N LEU A 262 9.50 6.67 -35.93
CA LEU A 262 9.16 7.36 -34.69
C LEU A 262 8.20 8.55 -34.90
N ASP A 263 8.33 9.27 -36.00
CA ASP A 263 7.43 10.34 -36.42
C ASP A 263 5.98 9.85 -36.59
N ARG A 264 5.78 8.68 -37.22
CA ARG A 264 4.45 8.06 -37.33
C ARG A 264 3.93 7.56 -35.99
N LYS A 265 4.80 7.02 -35.13
CA LYS A 265 4.43 6.66 -33.75
C LYS A 265 4.03 7.90 -32.95
N GLU A 266 4.73 9.01 -33.11
CA GLU A 266 4.39 10.27 -32.44
C GLU A 266 3.03 10.82 -32.90
N GLU A 267 2.70 10.72 -34.19
CA GLU A 267 1.35 11.07 -34.67
C GLU A 267 0.26 10.23 -33.99
N LEU A 268 0.47 8.90 -33.89
CA LEU A 268 -0.42 7.99 -33.18
C LEU A 268 -0.49 8.31 -31.68
N TRP A 269 0.62 8.70 -31.06
CA TRP A 269 0.66 9.10 -29.66
C TRP A 269 -0.16 10.37 -29.40
N GLN A 270 -0.06 11.37 -30.27
CA GLN A 270 -0.88 12.58 -30.16
C GLN A 270 -2.37 12.29 -30.37
N GLU A 271 -2.72 11.35 -31.24
CA GLU A 271 -4.10 10.89 -31.38
C GLU A 271 -4.58 10.12 -30.15
N ALA A 272 -3.78 9.19 -29.63
CA ALA A 272 -4.08 8.47 -28.39
C ALA A 272 -4.32 9.44 -27.22
N LYS A 273 -3.49 10.48 -27.08
CA LYS A 273 -3.69 11.53 -26.05
C LYS A 273 -5.03 12.24 -26.17
N ARG A 274 -5.55 12.43 -27.38
CA ARG A 274 -6.87 13.05 -27.59
C ARG A 274 -8.01 12.11 -27.20
N LEU A 275 -7.83 10.80 -27.38
CA LEU A 275 -8.87 9.79 -27.13
C LEU A 275 -8.96 9.35 -25.67
N VAL A 276 -7.82 9.12 -25.01
CA VAL A 276 -7.77 8.49 -23.68
C VAL A 276 -7.18 9.37 -22.58
N GLY A 277 -6.86 10.62 -22.89
CA GLY A 277 -6.25 11.58 -21.96
C GLY A 277 -4.77 11.32 -21.75
#